data_AF-A0A0M8W7A4-F1
#
_entry.id   AF-A0A0M8W7A4-F1
#
_cell.length_a   1.000
_cell.length_b   1.000
_cell.length_c   1.000
_cell.angle_alpha   90.00
_cell.angle_beta   90.00
_cell.angle_gamma   90.00
#
_symmetry.space_group_name_H-M   'P 1'
#
loop_
_entity.id
_entity.type
_entity.pdbx_description
1 polymer ?
#
loop_
_entity_poly.entity_id
_entity_poly.type
_entity_poly.pdbx_seq_one_letter_code
_entity_poly.pdbx_strand_id
1 'polypeptide(L)'
;SPSSSATNPTDAASASVSSPTASAGAPDADPASAADIQPRLLDGLGDEAYLDDELSGAGSTAQQRTVTVAFRTSNVIVTIEYVEQPTTLDGVPDSEEMQDRALKLASRLAGAFD
;
A
#
# COMPACT_ATOMS: atom_id res chain seq x y z
N SER A 1 37.08 -48.06 -0.94
CA SER A 1 37.12 -46.79 -1.69
C SER A 1 37.32 -47.12 -3.16
N PRO A 2 36.56 -46.57 -4.14
CA PRO A 2 35.88 -45.25 -4.28
C PRO A 2 34.36 -45.30 -3.91
N SER A 3 33.61 -44.26 -3.52
CA SER A 3 33.28 -42.88 -3.99
C SER A 3 32.02 -42.77 -4.89
N SER A 4 30.90 -42.43 -4.23
CA SER A 4 29.80 -41.47 -4.52
C SER A 4 29.17 -41.29 -5.91
N SER A 5 27.83 -41.35 -6.00
CA SER A 5 26.93 -40.20 -6.27
C SER A 5 25.41 -40.55 -6.35
N ALA A 6 24.61 -39.77 -5.61
CA ALA A 6 23.28 -39.16 -5.88
C ALA A 6 22.09 -40.04 -6.36
N THR A 7 20.83 -39.94 -5.93
CA THR A 7 19.93 -38.79 -5.63
C THR A 7 18.62 -39.32 -5.00
N ASN A 8 17.97 -38.58 -4.10
CA ASN A 8 16.55 -38.18 -4.25
C ASN A 8 16.16 -37.13 -3.20
N PRO A 9 15.30 -36.16 -3.56
CA PRO A 9 14.86 -35.09 -2.67
C PRO A 9 13.55 -35.49 -1.96
N THR A 10 13.36 -35.05 -0.72
CA THR A 10 12.00 -34.89 -0.20
C THR A 10 11.94 -33.66 0.69
N ASP A 11 11.15 -32.74 0.16
CA ASP A 11 10.69 -31.46 0.66
C ASP A 11 9.91 -31.62 1.96
N ALA A 12 10.16 -30.72 2.92
CA ALA A 12 9.24 -30.39 4.01
C ALA A 12 9.69 -29.09 4.69
N ALA A 13 9.74 -27.98 3.95
CA ALA A 13 9.78 -26.67 4.57
C ALA A 13 8.40 -26.32 5.13
N SER A 14 8.10 -26.73 6.36
CA SER A 14 6.96 -26.19 7.11
C SER A 14 7.36 -24.86 7.75
N ALA A 15 7.34 -23.79 6.95
CA ALA A 15 7.28 -22.44 7.46
C ALA A 15 5.79 -22.11 7.69
N SER A 16 5.35 -22.21 8.94
CA SER A 16 4.05 -21.69 9.37
C SER A 16 4.07 -20.17 9.20
N VAL A 17 3.41 -19.68 8.14
CA VAL A 17 3.15 -18.26 7.95
C VAL A 17 2.02 -17.87 8.89
N SER A 18 2.38 -17.34 10.05
CA SER A 18 1.41 -16.70 10.94
C SER A 18 0.99 -15.40 10.28
N SER A 19 -0.21 -15.37 9.71
CA SER A 19 -0.85 -14.12 9.24
C SER A 19 -1.16 -13.26 10.47
N PRO A 20 -0.64 -12.02 10.60
CA PRO A 20 -1.13 -11.13 11.62
C PRO A 20 -2.50 -10.61 11.16
N THR A 21 -3.57 -11.05 11.82
CA THR A 21 -4.85 -10.36 11.77
C THR A 21 -4.70 -9.06 12.55
N ALA A 22 -4.42 -7.96 11.84
CA ALA A 22 -4.46 -6.63 12.42
C ALA A 22 -5.93 -6.28 12.70
N SER A 23 -6.44 -6.65 13.88
CA SER A 23 -7.64 -6.04 14.43
C SER A 23 -7.25 -4.67 14.99
N ALA A 24 -7.29 -3.64 14.15
CA ALA A 24 -7.26 -2.26 14.59
C ALA A 24 -8.69 -1.88 15.01
N GLY A 25 -8.91 -1.72 16.32
CA GLY A 25 -10.12 -1.09 16.82
C GLY A 25 -10.17 0.36 16.35
N ALA A 26 -11.14 0.70 15.52
CA ALA A 26 -11.31 2.05 15.01
C ALA A 26 -11.87 2.97 16.12
N PRO A 27 -11.23 4.12 16.42
CA PRO A 27 -11.94 5.23 17.05
C PRO A 27 -12.95 5.80 16.04
N ASP A 28 -14.15 6.15 16.51
CA ASP A 28 -15.26 6.76 15.74
C ASP A 28 -14.76 7.72 14.64
N ALA A 29 -14.65 7.21 13.41
CA ALA A 29 -14.43 7.99 12.22
C ALA A 29 -15.79 8.12 11.53
N ASP A 30 -16.15 9.34 11.15
CA ASP A 30 -17.34 9.62 10.35
C ASP A 30 -17.40 8.61 9.18
N PRO A 31 -18.50 7.87 8.99
CA PRO A 31 -18.54 6.75 8.04
C PRO A 31 -18.27 7.19 6.59
N ALA A 32 -18.48 8.47 6.27
CA ALA A 32 -18.09 9.08 5.01
C ALA A 32 -16.56 9.15 4.86
N SER A 33 -15.85 9.68 5.87
CA SER A 33 -14.39 9.79 5.87
C SER A 33 -13.70 8.43 5.95
N ALA A 34 -14.32 7.42 6.56
CA ALA A 34 -13.78 6.07 6.62
C ALA A 34 -13.83 5.36 5.26
N ALA A 35 -14.84 5.63 4.42
CA ALA A 35 -14.94 5.06 3.07
C ALA A 35 -13.86 5.63 2.13
N ASP A 36 -13.55 6.92 2.26
CA ASP A 36 -12.55 7.60 1.44
C ASP A 36 -11.10 7.22 1.79
N ILE A 37 -10.86 6.60 2.94
CA ILE A 37 -9.54 6.18 3.42
C ILE A 37 -9.30 4.67 3.21
N GLN A 38 -10.33 3.89 2.85
CA GLN A 38 -10.17 2.45 2.67
C GLN A 38 -9.45 2.05 1.38
N PRO A 39 -8.71 0.93 1.39
CA PRO A 39 -8.17 0.34 0.18
C PRO A 39 -9.26 0.09 -0.86
N ARG A 40 -9.09 0.62 -2.08
CA ARG A 40 -10.07 0.51 -3.16
C ARG A 40 -9.44 0.37 -4.54
N LEU A 41 -10.20 -0.24 -5.45
CA LEU A 41 -9.85 -0.27 -6.87
C LEU A 41 -9.96 1.13 -7.48
N LEU A 42 -9.09 1.42 -8.44
CA LEU A 42 -9.11 2.63 -9.25
C LEU A 42 -9.35 2.28 -10.72
N ASP A 43 -10.19 3.07 -11.37
CA ASP A 43 -10.40 3.01 -12.81
C ASP A 43 -9.46 4.01 -13.52
N GLY A 44 -9.14 3.72 -14.80
CA GLY A 44 -8.43 4.66 -15.67
C GLY A 44 -6.91 4.74 -15.48
N LEU A 45 -6.31 3.78 -14.76
CA LEU A 45 -4.86 3.64 -14.59
C LEU A 45 -4.39 2.24 -14.99
N GLY A 46 -3.76 2.12 -16.16
CA GLY A 46 -3.29 0.83 -16.67
C GLY A 46 -4.43 -0.19 -16.84
N ASP A 47 -4.09 -1.47 -16.67
CA ASP A 47 -5.03 -2.59 -16.75
C ASP A 47 -5.79 -2.81 -15.44
N GLU A 48 -5.16 -2.50 -14.31
CA GLU A 48 -5.67 -2.76 -12.97
C GLU A 48 -4.94 -1.86 -11.97
N ALA A 49 -5.68 -1.16 -11.10
CA ALA A 49 -5.11 -0.22 -10.13
C ALA A 49 -5.82 -0.22 -8.79
N TYR A 50 -5.07 0.13 -7.75
CA TYR A 50 -5.47 0.14 -6.34
C TYR A 50 -4.94 1.40 -5.66
N LEU A 51 -5.74 1.97 -4.77
CA LEU A 51 -5.36 3.02 -3.83
C LEU A 51 -5.54 2.50 -2.42
N ASP A 52 -4.60 2.81 -1.54
CA ASP A 52 -4.67 2.59 -0.11
C ASP A 52 -4.22 3.88 0.60
N ASP A 53 -4.97 4.34 1.60
CA ASP A 53 -4.66 5.54 2.37
C ASP A 53 -4.64 5.17 3.85
N GLU A 54 -3.48 5.28 4.48
CA GLU A 54 -3.30 4.94 5.88
C GLU A 54 -2.87 6.17 6.68
N LEU A 55 -3.58 6.42 7.79
CA LEU A 55 -3.13 7.35 8.83
C LEU A 55 -2.48 6.58 9.98
N SER A 56 -1.17 6.68 10.09
CA SER A 56 -0.38 6.13 11.19
C SER A 56 -0.19 7.16 12.33
N GLY A 57 0.03 6.67 13.55
CA GLY A 57 0.27 7.54 14.72
C GLY A 57 -1.02 8.11 15.34
N ALA A 58 -2.16 7.45 15.13
CA ALA A 58 -3.43 7.81 15.76
C ALA A 58 -3.28 8.00 17.28
N GLY A 59 -3.67 9.19 17.79
CA GLY A 59 -3.51 9.56 19.20
C GLY A 59 -2.17 10.18 19.59
N SER A 60 -1.25 10.37 18.64
CA SER A 60 -0.01 11.14 18.80
C SER A 60 -0.14 12.54 18.18
N THR A 61 0.71 13.48 18.60
CA THR A 61 0.88 14.79 17.94
C THR A 61 1.73 14.69 16.66
N ALA A 62 2.38 13.55 16.43
CA ALA A 62 3.12 13.24 15.21
C ALA A 62 2.35 12.20 14.41
N GLN A 63 1.28 12.62 13.74
CA GLN A 63 0.51 11.77 12.84
C GLN A 63 1.15 11.78 11.45
N GLN A 64 1.20 10.64 10.79
CA GLN A 64 1.76 10.50 9.45
C GLN A 64 0.71 9.86 8.57
N ARG A 65 0.51 10.39 7.37
CA ARG A 65 -0.35 9.77 6.37
C ARG A 65 0.49 9.24 5.21
N THR A 66 0.11 8.07 4.73
CA THR A 66 0.74 7.39 3.60
C THR A 66 -0.34 7.02 2.61
N VAL A 67 -0.23 7.50 1.38
CA VAL A 67 -1.08 7.10 0.26
C VAL A 67 -0.28 6.22 -0.67
N THR A 68 -0.73 4.98 -0.87
CA THR A 68 -0.14 4.02 -1.79
C THR A 68 -1.03 3.87 -3.00
N VAL A 69 -0.47 4.08 -4.20
CA VAL A 69 -1.15 3.76 -5.46
C VAL A 69 -0.34 2.68 -6.18
N ALA A 70 -0.98 1.55 -6.47
CA ALA A 70 -0.39 0.48 -7.25
C ALA A 70 -1.17 0.29 -8.54
N PHE A 71 -0.49 0.23 -9.68
CA PHE A 71 -1.13 -0.11 -10.95
C PHE A 71 -0.26 -1.04 -11.80
N ARG A 72 -0.91 -1.88 -12.60
CA ARG A 72 -0.25 -2.72 -13.60
C ARG A 72 -0.51 -2.17 -14.99
N THR A 73 0.53 -2.13 -15.81
CA THR A 73 0.44 -1.91 -17.25
C THR A 73 1.31 -2.94 -17.94
N SER A 74 0.72 -3.77 -18.80
CA SER A 74 1.44 -4.86 -19.47
C SER A 74 2.18 -5.77 -18.45
N ASN A 75 3.51 -5.90 -18.58
CA ASN A 75 4.37 -6.68 -17.67
C ASN A 75 5.04 -5.81 -16.58
N VAL A 76 4.58 -4.58 -16.37
CA VAL A 76 5.13 -3.64 -15.38
C VAL A 76 4.13 -3.41 -14.26
N ILE A 77 4.60 -3.46 -13.02
CA ILE A 77 3.84 -3.06 -11.83
C ILE A 77 4.53 -1.82 -11.26
N VAL A 78 3.75 -0.76 -11.06
CA VAL A 78 4.22 0.50 -10.47
C VAL A 78 3.53 0.66 -9.12
N THR A 79 4.33 0.90 -8.08
CA THR A 79 3.85 1.25 -6.74
C THR A 79 4.38 2.63 -6.39
N ILE A 80 3.49 3.53 -6.01
CA ILE A 80 3.78 4.91 -5.63
C ILE A 80 3.40 5.05 -4.16
N GLU A 81 4.37 5.29 -3.30
CA GLU A 81 4.13 5.66 -1.91
C GLU A 81 4.32 7.16 -1.75
N TYR A 82 3.24 7.86 -1.42
CA TYR A 82 3.23 9.29 -1.14
C TYR A 82 3.08 9.50 0.37
N VAL A 83 4.15 9.97 1.01
CA VAL A 83 4.23 10.16 2.46
C VAL A 83 4.35 11.64 2.77
N GLU A 84 3.49 12.15 3.65
CA GLU A 84 3.62 13.51 4.18
C GLU A 84 4.09 13.46 5.63
N GLN A 85 5.19 14.16 5.90
CA GLN A 85 5.67 14.41 7.25
C GLN A 85 5.18 15.80 7.67
N PRO A 86 4.31 15.93 8.69
CA PRO A 86 3.82 17.22 9.14
C PRO A 86 4.99 18.10 9.55
N THR A 87 5.11 19.27 8.92
CA THR A 87 6.09 20.29 9.34
C THR A 87 5.58 21.12 10.53
N THR A 88 4.31 20.96 10.90
CA THR A 88 3.66 21.60 12.03
C THR A 88 3.07 20.55 12.97
N LEU A 89 3.22 20.77 14.28
CA LEU A 89 2.91 19.82 15.35
C LEU A 89 1.39 19.54 15.54
N ASP A 90 0.52 20.28 14.85
CA ASP A 90 -0.95 20.22 15.00
C ASP A 90 -1.69 19.94 13.67
N GLY A 91 -0.98 19.60 12.59
CA GLY A 91 -1.59 19.32 11.30
C GLY A 91 -1.76 17.83 11.04
N VAL A 92 -3.01 17.34 11.03
CA VAL A 92 -3.32 16.03 10.42
C VAL A 92 -3.20 16.19 8.90
N PRO A 93 -2.39 15.37 8.20
CA PRO A 93 -2.30 15.45 6.74
C PRO A 93 -3.67 15.18 6.09
N ASP A 94 -4.02 16.03 5.12
CA ASP A 94 -5.29 15.94 4.40
C ASP A 94 -5.31 14.75 3.44
N SER A 95 -6.30 13.88 3.60
CA SER A 95 -6.42 12.65 2.82
C SER A 95 -6.72 12.93 1.34
N GLU A 96 -7.66 13.84 1.07
CA GLU A 96 -8.07 14.16 -0.31
C GLU A 96 -6.92 14.76 -1.11
N GLU A 97 -6.23 15.73 -0.52
CA GLU A 97 -5.08 16.38 -1.16
C GLU A 97 -3.96 15.37 -1.46
N MET A 98 -3.63 14.50 -0.51
CA MET A 98 -2.59 13.50 -0.70
C MET A 98 -2.98 12.46 -1.77
N GLN A 99 -4.24 12.02 -1.78
CA GLN A 99 -4.75 11.11 -2.80
C GLN A 99 -4.72 11.75 -4.19
N ASP A 100 -5.16 13.00 -4.33
CA ASP A 100 -5.11 13.73 -5.59
C ASP A 100 -3.67 13.88 -6.12
N ARG A 101 -2.70 14.20 -5.25
CA ARG A 101 -1.28 14.28 -5.62
C ARG A 101 -0.74 12.92 -6.07
N ALA A 102 -1.04 11.85 -5.35
CA ALA A 102 -0.64 10.49 -5.71
C ALA A 102 -1.27 10.06 -7.05
N LEU A 103 -2.56 10.32 -7.25
CA LEU A 103 -3.30 10.02 -8.48
C LEU A 103 -2.77 10.81 -9.69
N LYS A 104 -2.42 12.08 -9.51
CA LYS A 104 -1.80 12.90 -10.57
C LYS A 104 -0.45 12.35 -10.99
N LEU A 105 0.38 11.89 -10.06
CA LEU A 105 1.65 11.24 -10.38
C LEU A 105 1.42 9.90 -11.08
N ALA A 106 0.50 9.08 -10.56
CA ALA A 106 0.13 7.79 -11.14
C ALA A 106 -0.33 7.94 -12.60
N SER A 107 -1.20 8.92 -12.88
CA SER A 107 -1.72 9.18 -14.23
C SER A 107 -0.61 9.55 -15.21
N ARG A 108 0.36 10.36 -14.78
CA ARG A 108 1.52 10.72 -15.62
C ARG A 108 2.42 9.53 -15.90
N LEU A 109 2.65 8.68 -14.91
CA LEU A 109 3.46 7.48 -15.07
C LEU A 109 2.74 6.47 -15.98
N ALA A 110 1.45 6.24 -15.78
CA ALA A 110 0.64 5.37 -16.63
C ALA A 110 0.69 5.80 -18.10
N GLY A 111 0.50 7.09 -18.40
CA GLY A 111 0.59 7.62 -19.77
C GLY A 111 1.99 7.57 -20.40
N ALA A 112 3.05 7.32 -19.61
CA ALA A 112 4.40 7.11 -20.15
C ALA A 112 4.68 5.65 -20.54
N PHE A 113 3.81 4.72 -20.12
CA PHE A 113 3.89 3.29 -20.44
C PHE A 113 2.85 2.83 -21.48
N ASP A 114 1.97 3.73 -21.94
CA ASP A 114 1.01 3.50 -23.03
C ASP A 114 1.71 3.42 -24.40
#